data_AF-A0AAV0X3C6-F1
#
_entry.id   AF-A0AAV0X3C6-F1
#
_cell.length_a   1.000
_cell.length_b   1.000
_cell.length_c   1.000
_cell.angle_alpha   90.00
_cell.angle_beta   90.00
_cell.angle_gamma   90.00
#
_symmetry.space_group_name_H-M   'P 1'
#
loop_
_entity.id
_entity.type
_entity.pdbx_description
1 polymer ?
#
loop_
_entity_poly.entity_id
_entity_poly.type
_entity_poly.pdbx_seq_one_letter_code
_entity_poly.pdbx_strand_id
1 'polypeptide(L)'
;MWCWRRMERISWIERKTNEEVLRTVGEKRTLIDAIRGRRWKLVGHALRHPEELHNIILEGMIEGKKTAGRPRNSYIGQIKIDTKVKTFKELKEKARNR
;
A
#
# COMPACT_ATOMS: atom_id res chain seq x y z
N MET A 1 -14.67 10.78 -6.22
CA MET A 1 -15.90 9.99 -6.49
C MET A 1 -17.13 10.84 -6.64
N TRP A 2 -17.35 11.84 -5.77
CA TRP A 2 -18.51 12.72 -5.86
C TRP A 2 -18.64 13.43 -7.21
N CYS A 3 -17.56 14.02 -7.74
CA CYS A 3 -17.59 14.68 -9.05
C CYS A 3 -18.04 13.72 -10.18
N TRP A 4 -17.46 12.51 -10.23
CA TRP A 4 -17.87 11.47 -11.19
C TRP A 4 -19.33 11.06 -11.03
N ARG A 5 -19.80 10.80 -9.79
CA ARG A 5 -21.20 10.46 -9.55
C ARG A 5 -22.15 11.58 -9.96
N ARG A 6 -21.74 12.84 -9.81
CA ARG A 6 -22.54 14.01 -10.21
C ARG A 6 -22.60 14.17 -11.74
N MET A 7 -21.47 14.03 -12.43
CA MET A 7 -21.41 14.09 -13.91
C MET A 7 -22.21 12.94 -14.55
N GLU A 8 -22.04 11.73 -14.03
CA GLU A 8 -22.75 10.52 -14.50
C GLU A 8 -24.19 10.41 -13.97
N ARG A 9 -24.69 11.41 -13.22
CA ARG A 9 -26.04 11.45 -12.63
C ARG A 9 -26.41 10.19 -11.83
N ILE A 10 -25.43 9.57 -11.18
CA ILE A 10 -25.60 8.32 -10.42
C ILE A 10 -26.34 8.62 -9.12
N SER A 11 -27.52 8.02 -8.97
CA SER A 11 -28.32 8.15 -7.76
C SER A 11 -27.68 7.39 -6.60
N TRP A 12 -27.81 7.93 -5.39
CA TRP A 12 -27.36 7.24 -4.18
C TRP A 12 -28.15 5.95 -3.92
N ILE A 13 -29.39 5.86 -4.44
CA ILE A 13 -30.28 4.70 -4.33
C ILE A 13 -29.67 3.48 -5.05
N GLU A 14 -28.95 3.71 -6.15
CA GLU A 14 -28.32 2.64 -6.92
C GLU A 14 -27.19 1.92 -6.15
N ARG A 15 -26.68 2.50 -5.06
CA ARG A 15 -25.64 1.91 -4.19
C ARG A 15 -24.39 1.41 -4.94
N LYS A 16 -24.14 1.90 -6.17
CA LYS A 16 -22.99 1.51 -7.00
C LYS A 16 -21.67 1.67 -6.27
N THR A 17 -20.79 0.68 -6.38
CA THR A 17 -19.46 0.72 -5.78
C THR A 17 -18.56 1.75 -6.46
N ASN A 18 -17.52 2.22 -5.76
CA ASN A 18 -16.61 3.20 -6.35
C ASN A 18 -15.80 2.64 -7.54
N GLU A 19 -15.61 1.32 -7.60
CA GLU A 19 -14.94 0.63 -8.70
C GLU A 19 -15.82 0.59 -9.94
N GLU A 20 -17.12 0.31 -9.77
CA GLU A 20 -18.07 0.36 -10.87
C GLU A 20 -18.21 1.76 -11.47
N VAL A 21 -18.31 2.78 -10.62
CA VAL A 21 -18.37 4.17 -11.11
C VAL A 21 -17.13 4.50 -11.93
N LEU A 22 -15.93 4.14 -11.47
CA LEU A 22 -14.69 4.38 -12.22
C LEU A 22 -14.65 3.62 -13.56
N ARG A 23 -15.16 2.38 -13.58
CA ARG A 23 -15.29 1.59 -14.81
C ARG A 23 -16.24 2.25 -15.82
N THR A 24 -17.34 2.84 -15.36
CA THR A 24 -18.30 3.56 -16.23
C THR A 24 -17.65 4.76 -16.91
N VAL A 25 -16.89 5.58 -16.17
CA VAL A 25 -16.23 6.77 -16.74
C VAL A 25 -14.93 6.44 -17.50
N GLY A 26 -14.51 5.18 -17.52
CA GLY A 26 -13.24 4.77 -18.13
C GLY A 26 -11.99 5.23 -17.36
N GLU A 27 -12.15 5.65 -16.10
CA GLU A 27 -11.07 6.25 -15.30
C GLU A 27 -10.41 5.26 -14.34
N LYS A 28 -9.13 5.49 -14.03
CA LYS A 28 -8.34 4.65 -13.12
C LYS A 28 -7.79 5.44 -11.94
N ARG A 29 -7.47 4.77 -10.83
CA ARG A 29 -6.87 5.41 -9.63
C ARG A 29 -5.36 5.60 -9.78
N THR A 30 -4.96 6.37 -10.79
CA THR A 30 -3.55 6.61 -11.16
C THR A 30 -2.69 7.10 -10.00
N LEU A 31 -3.21 7.98 -9.14
CA LEU A 31 -2.48 8.49 -7.98
C LEU A 31 -2.15 7.39 -6.96
N ILE A 32 -3.09 6.50 -6.66
CA ILE A 32 -2.86 5.41 -5.70
C ILE A 32 -1.80 4.46 -6.25
N ASP A 33 -1.86 4.15 -7.54
CA ASP A 33 -0.87 3.29 -8.19
C ASP A 33 0.52 3.94 -8.22
N ALA A 34 0.61 5.25 -8.45
CA ALA A 34 1.85 5.99 -8.33
C ALA A 34 2.43 5.95 -6.90
N ILE A 35 1.59 6.13 -5.87
CA ILE A 35 2.00 6.06 -4.47
C ILE A 35 2.48 4.64 -4.11
N ARG A 36 1.80 3.60 -4.59
CA ARG A 36 2.22 2.20 -4.43
C ARG A 36 3.58 1.96 -5.09
N GLY A 37 3.77 2.41 -6.32
CA GLY A 37 5.03 2.28 -7.05
C GLY A 37 6.20 3.00 -6.35
N ARG A 38 5.97 4.20 -5.81
CA ARG A 38 6.98 4.95 -5.03
C ARG A 38 7.35 4.23 -3.74
N ARG A 39 6.37 3.73 -2.98
CA ARG A 39 6.64 2.94 -1.77
C ARG A 39 7.42 1.66 -2.09
N TRP A 40 7.08 0.98 -3.18
CA TRP A 40 7.83 -0.21 -3.61
C TRP A 40 9.28 0.10 -4.00
N LYS A 41 9.53 1.24 -4.64
CA LYS A 41 10.91 1.75 -4.90
C LYS A 41 11.68 1.98 -3.61
N LEU A 42 11.07 2.60 -2.61
CA LEU A 42 11.71 2.84 -1.32
C LEU A 42 12.08 1.53 -0.62
N VAL A 43 11.17 0.55 -0.60
CA VAL A 43 11.42 -0.76 0.02
C VAL A 43 12.59 -1.49 -0.64
N GLY A 44 12.63 -1.49 -1.97
CA GLY A 44 13.75 -2.10 -2.70
C GLY A 44 15.08 -1.37 -2.51
N HIS A 45 15.08 -0.06 -2.26
CA HIS A 45 16.28 0.68 -1.89
C HIS A 45 16.73 0.32 -0.47
N ALA A 46 15.84 0.41 0.51
CA ALA A 46 16.15 0.08 1.90
C ALA A 46 16.66 -1.36 2.07
N LEU A 47 16.14 -2.32 1.30
CA LEU A 47 16.60 -3.72 1.36
C LEU A 47 17.98 -3.98 0.72
N ARG A 48 18.47 -3.07 -0.13
CA ARG A 48 19.80 -3.17 -0.76
C ARG A 48 20.92 -2.58 0.09
N HIS A 49 20.58 -1.69 1.01
CA HIS A 49 21.51 -0.98 1.88
C HIS A 49 21.32 -1.40 3.35
N PRO A 50 21.85 -2.58 3.75
CA PRO A 50 21.69 -3.09 5.12
C PRO A 50 22.27 -2.18 6.21
N GLU A 51 23.24 -1.33 5.85
CA GLU A 51 23.87 -0.33 6.72
C GLU A 51 22.96 0.85 7.07
N GLU A 52 21.91 1.10 6.27
CA GLU A 52 21.04 2.25 6.45
C GLU A 52 19.95 2.00 7.51
N LEU A 53 19.60 3.08 8.20
CA LEU A 53 18.52 3.09 9.20
C LEU A 53 17.19 2.54 8.65
N HIS A 54 16.89 2.79 7.37
CA HIS A 54 15.69 2.28 6.74
C HIS A 54 15.63 0.75 6.72
N ASN A 55 16.75 0.06 6.53
CA ASN A 55 16.82 -1.39 6.59
C ASN A 55 16.58 -1.90 8.01
N ILE A 56 17.28 -1.31 8.99
CA ILE A 56 17.18 -1.66 10.41
C ILE A 56 15.73 -1.53 10.89
N ILE A 57 15.05 -0.46 10.50
CA ILE A 57 13.62 -0.24 10.81
C ILE A 57 12.73 -1.30 10.14
N LEU A 58 13.00 -1.64 8.88
CA LEU A 58 12.20 -2.64 8.15
C LEU A 58 12.36 -4.05 8.72
N GLU A 59 13.58 -4.43 9.11
CA GLU A 59 13.89 -5.71 9.75
C GLU A 59 13.36 -5.77 11.20
N GLY A 60 12.98 -4.63 11.77
CA GLY A 60 12.43 -4.55 13.11
C GLY A 60 13.46 -4.74 14.22
N MET A 61 14.74 -4.47 13.93
CA MET A 61 15.85 -4.52 14.89
C MET A 61 15.91 -3.27 15.78
N ILE A 62 14.75 -2.69 16.11
CA ILE A 62 14.65 -1.47 16.94
C ILE A 62 14.58 -1.90 18.40
N GLU A 63 15.37 -1.27 19.25
CA GLU A 63 15.34 -1.49 20.70
C GLU A 63 13.98 -1.09 21.30
N GLY A 64 13.50 -1.91 22.23
CA GLY A 64 12.26 -1.66 22.98
C GLY A 64 11.18 -2.72 22.77
N LYS A 65 10.21 -2.74 23.68
CA LYS A 65 9.07 -3.67 23.65
C LYS A 65 7.88 -3.02 22.96
N LYS A 66 7.20 -3.76 22.08
CA LYS A 66 5.91 -3.31 21.54
C LYS A 66 4.89 -3.17 22.68
N THR A 67 4.16 -2.06 22.68
CA THR A 67 3.07 -1.83 23.63
C THR A 67 1.99 -2.90 23.45
N ALA A 68 1.40 -3.35 24.55
CA ALA A 68 0.26 -4.27 24.51
C ALA A 68 -0.97 -3.59 23.86
N GLY A 69 -1.79 -4.37 23.16
CA GLY A 69 -3.01 -3.90 22.51
C GLY A 69 -3.01 -4.10 21.00
N ARG A 70 -4.01 -3.54 20.31
CA ARG A 70 -4.13 -3.65 18.85
C ARG A 70 -3.00 -2.86 18.18
N PRO A 71 -2.12 -3.49 17.39
CA PRO A 71 -1.10 -2.76 16.67
C PRO A 71 -1.75 -1.80 15.67
N ARG A 72 -1.22 -0.57 15.59
CA ARG A 72 -1.54 0.34 14.50
C ARG A 72 -1.14 -0.29 13.16
N ASN A 73 -1.81 0.11 12.09
CA ASN A 73 -1.37 -0.24 10.74
C ASN A 73 0.07 0.25 10.55
N SER A 74 1.02 -0.67 10.55
CA SER A 74 2.42 -0.35 10.34
C SER A 74 2.66 -0.09 8.85
N TYR A 75 3.71 0.67 8.56
CA TYR A 75 4.15 0.92 7.19
C TYR A 75 4.40 -0.40 6.44
N ILE A 76 5.04 -1.37 7.09
CA ILE A 76 5.25 -2.73 6.56
C ILE A 76 3.92 -3.45 6.31
N GLY A 77 2.97 -3.35 7.24
CA GLY A 77 1.64 -3.93 7.07
C GLY A 77 0.94 -3.39 5.82
N GLN A 78 1.06 -2.09 5.57
CA GLN A 78 0.52 -1.47 4.36
C GLN A 78 1.23 -1.97 3.08
N ILE A 79 2.56 -2.11 3.09
CA ILE A 79 3.30 -2.64 1.92
C ILE A 79 2.90 -4.08 1.63
N LYS A 80 2.72 -4.90 2.66
CA LYS A 80 2.23 -6.29 2.52
C LYS A 80 0.88 -6.33 1.80
N ILE A 81 -0.04 -5.43 2.17
CA ILE A 81 -1.34 -5.27 1.51
C ILE A 81 -1.15 -4.88 0.03
N ASP A 82 -0.31 -3.88 -0.26
CA ASP A 82 -0.09 -3.41 -1.63
C ASP A 82 0.55 -4.47 -2.53
N THR A 83 1.45 -5.29 -1.97
CA THR A 83 2.18 -6.34 -2.69
C THR A 83 1.49 -7.70 -2.69
N LYS A 84 0.38 -7.82 -1.94
CA LYS A 84 -0.42 -9.04 -1.74
C LYS A 84 0.39 -10.22 -1.17
N VAL A 85 1.33 -9.93 -0.27
CA VAL A 85 2.14 -10.94 0.43
C VAL A 85 1.74 -11.01 1.89
N LYS A 86 1.84 -12.20 2.50
CA LYS A 86 1.45 -12.40 3.91
C LYS A 86 2.66 -12.24 4.82
N THR A 87 3.80 -12.80 4.41
CA THR A 87 5.01 -12.82 5.24
C THR A 87 5.99 -11.72 4.85
N PHE A 88 6.86 -11.33 5.79
CA PHE A 88 7.94 -10.39 5.48
C PHE A 88 9.05 -11.06 4.64
N LYS A 89 9.23 -12.37 4.78
CA LYS A 89 10.14 -13.17 3.95
C LYS A 89 9.77 -13.10 2.47
N GLU A 90 8.49 -13.36 2.13
CA GLU A 90 7.97 -13.22 0.76
C GLU A 90 8.18 -11.81 0.21
N LEU A 91 7.96 -10.79 1.04
CA LEU A 91 8.17 -9.39 0.67
C LEU A 91 9.62 -9.13 0.30
N LYS A 92 10.57 -9.67 1.07
CA LYS A 92 12.01 -9.53 0.85
C LYS A 92 12.46 -10.26 -0.41
N GLU A 93 11.99 -11.48 -0.64
CA GLU A 93 12.25 -12.25 -1.86
C GLU A 93 11.72 -11.53 -3.10
N LYS A 94 10.48 -11.01 -3.04
CA LYS A 94 9.87 -10.25 -4.13
C LYS A 94 10.59 -8.94 -4.42
N ALA A 95 11.14 -8.29 -3.40
CA ALA A 95 11.91 -7.07 -3.57
C ALA A 95 13.32 -7.32 -4.12
N ARG A 96 13.90 -8.51 -3.86
CA ARG A 96 15.19 -8.96 -4.41
C ARG A 96 15.08 -9.42 -5.86
N ASN A 97 13.98 -10.07 -6.24
CA ASN A 97 13.72 -10.56 -7.60
C ASN A 97 13.19 -9.45 -8.54
N ARG A 98 13.48 -8.19 -8.22
CA ARG A 98 13.05 -7.01 -8.96
C ARG A 98 14.23 -6.44 -9.73
#